data_AF-A0A655A9Q1-F1
#
_entry.id   AF-A0A655A9Q1-F1
#
_cell.length_a   1.000
_cell.length_b   1.000
_cell.length_c   1.000
_cell.angle_alpha   90.00
_cell.angle_beta   90.00
_cell.angle_gamma   90.00
#
_symmetry.space_group_name_H-M   'P 1'
#
loop_
_entity.id
_entity.type
_entity.pdbx_description
1 polymer ?
#
loop_
_entity_poly.entity_id
_entity_poly.type
_entity_poly.pdbx_seq_one_letter_code
_entity_poly.pdbx_strand_id
1 'polypeptide(L)' 'MCCIGSSWMHLSTGVIGPERRYIMVIESLQPADDATARATITQAVRTMFPNGRI' A
#
# COMPACT_ATOMS: atom_id res chain seq x y z
N MET A 1 9.86 -2.91 -11.12
CA MET A 1 8.69 -3.79 -11.26
C MET A 1 7.81 -3.22 -12.36
N CYS A 2 7.54 -4.04 -13.37
CA CYS A 2 7.03 -3.64 -14.69
C CYS A 2 5.61 -3.07 -14.65
N CYS A 3 5.31 -2.23 -15.64
CA CYS A 3 4.14 -1.38 -15.79
C CYS A 3 2.86 -2.16 -16.14
N ILE A 4 1.74 -1.83 -15.48
CA ILE A 4 0.41 -1.99 -16.09
C ILE A 4 0.15 -0.68 -16.85
N GLY A 5 0.37 -0.70 -18.17
CA GLY A 5 0.12 0.43 -19.07
C GLY A 5 0.77 1.73 -18.62
N SER A 6 2.06 1.94 -18.88
CA SER A 6 2.83 3.18 -18.55
C SER A 6 2.83 3.66 -17.08
N SER A 7 1.97 3.13 -16.21
CA SER A 7 1.95 3.41 -14.78
C SER A 7 2.95 2.52 -14.05
N TRP A 8 3.77 3.12 -13.20
CA TRP A 8 4.59 2.39 -12.25
C TRP A 8 3.70 1.79 -11.17
N MET A 9 3.80 0.48 -10.98
CA MET A 9 3.10 -0.22 -9.90
C MET A 9 3.89 -0.01 -8.61
N HIS A 10 3.36 0.80 -7.70
CA HIS A 10 3.90 0.97 -6.36
C HIS A 10 3.21 0.01 -5.41
N LEU A 11 3.97 -0.91 -4.80
CA LEU A 11 3.45 -1.97 -3.94
C LEU A 11 3.97 -1.79 -2.51
N SER A 12 3.14 -2.10 -1.52
CA SER A 12 3.60 -2.33 -0.15
C SER A 12 2.99 -3.61 0.41
N THR A 13 3.76 -4.26 1.27
CA THR A 13 3.36 -5.49 1.96
C THR A 13 3.43 -5.30 3.46
N GLY A 14 2.44 -5.81 4.18
CA GLY A 14 2.40 -5.78 5.63
C GLY A 14 1.70 -7.00 6.22
N VAL A 15 1.73 -7.13 7.53
CA VAL A 15 1.01 -8.18 8.27
C VAL A 15 -0.11 -7.56 9.09
N ILE A 16 -1.31 -8.15 9.04
CA ILE A 16 -2.52 -7.61 9.69
C ILE A 16 -3.26 -8.71 10.49
N GLY A 17 -4.20 -8.25 11.33
CA GLY A 17 -5.09 -9.10 12.12
C GLY A 17 -4.47 -9.65 13.41
N PRO A 18 -5.27 -10.38 14.22
CA PRO A 18 -4.80 -10.96 15.48
C PRO A 18 -3.64 -11.92 15.22
N GLU A 19 -2.59 -11.79 16.02
CA GLU A 19 -1.38 -12.61 15.92
C GLU A 19 -0.67 -12.52 14.55
N ARG A 20 -0.91 -11.45 13.77
CA ARG A 20 -0.27 -11.22 12.45
C ARG A 20 -0.53 -12.34 11.44
N ARG A 21 -1.73 -12.95 11.48
CA ARG A 21 -2.08 -14.13 10.68
C ARG A 21 -2.35 -13.88 9.20
N TYR A 22 -2.47 -12.62 8.77
CA TYR A 22 -2.76 -12.29 7.38
C TYR A 22 -1.67 -11.40 6.79
N ILE A 23 -1.39 -11.61 5.51
CA ILE A 23 -0.55 -10.72 4.71
C ILE A 23 -1.48 -9.77 3.96
N MET A 24 -1.22 -8.48 4.12
CA MET A 24 -1.81 -7.44 3.28
C MET A 24 -0.84 -7.09 2.17
N VAL A 25 -1.35 -7.10 0.95
CA VAL A 25 -0.67 -6.56 -0.23
C VAL A 25 -1.56 -5.44 -0.76
N ILE A 26 -0.98 -4.27 -0.96
CA ILE A 26 -1.69 -3.11 -1.49
C ILE A 26 -0.83 -2.41 -2.53
N GLU A 27 -1.47 -2.01 -3.62
CA GLU A 27 -0.84 -1.30 -4.71
C GLU A 27 -1.46 0.06 -4.97
N SER A 28 -0.67 0.92 -5.59
CA SER A 28 -1.09 2.20 -6.12
C SER A 28 -0.69 2.27 -7.59
N LEU A 29 -1.69 2.30 -8.47
CA LEU A 29 -1.53 2.40 -9.94
C LEU A 29 -1.52 3.84 -10.45
N GLN A 30 -1.43 4.82 -9.55
CA GLN A 30 -1.39 6.24 -9.92
C GLN A 30 -0.10 6.58 -10.69
N PRO A 31 -0.15 7.49 -11.68
CA PRO A 31 1.04 8.02 -12.34
C PRO A 31 1.70 9.08 -11.44
N ALA A 32 2.37 8.65 -10.37
CA ALA A 32 3.08 9.53 -9.45
C ALA A 32 4.46 8.97 -9.06
N ASP A 33 5.27 9.83 -8.43
CA ASP A 33 6.54 9.42 -7.84
C ASP A 33 6.35 8.50 -6.62
N ASP A 34 7.44 7.87 -6.21
CA ASP A 34 7.48 6.90 -5.11
C ASP A 34 6.96 7.50 -3.80
N ALA A 35 7.27 8.78 -3.53
CA ALA A 35 6.91 9.46 -2.29
C ALA A 35 5.40 9.68 -2.20
N THR A 36 4.81 10.16 -3.29
CA THR A 36 3.36 10.37 -3.41
C THR A 36 2.63 9.04 -3.33
N ALA A 37 3.10 8.02 -4.06
CA ALA A 37 2.49 6.69 -4.03
C ALA A 37 2.52 6.05 -2.64
N ARG A 38 3.66 6.17 -1.93
CA ARG A 38 3.79 5.72 -0.54
C ARG A 38 2.83 6.45 0.39
N ALA A 39 2.65 7.77 0.22
CA ALA A 39 1.72 8.55 1.02
C ALA A 39 0.26 8.09 0.79
N THR A 40 -0.13 7.86 -0.46
CA THR A 40 -1.46 7.34 -0.82
C THR A 40 -1.70 5.95 -0.20
N ILE A 41 -0.76 5.03 -0.35
CA ILE A 41 -0.85 3.70 0.26
C ILE A 41 -1.00 3.81 1.78
N THR A 42 -0.15 4.63 2.42
CA THR A 42 -0.19 4.84 3.87
C THR A 42 -1.55 5.37 4.32
N GLN A 43 -2.10 6.35 3.59
CA GLN A 43 -3.41 6.92 3.91
C GLN A 43 -4.55 5.90 3.74
N ALA A 44 -4.49 5.07 2.69
CA ALA A 44 -5.45 3.99 2.50
C ALA A 44 -5.40 2.99 3.67
N VAL A 45 -4.20 2.57 4.08
CA VAL A 45 -4.02 1.65 5.23
C VAL A 45 -4.50 2.29 6.53
N ARG A 46 -4.21 3.58 6.79
CA ARG A 46 -4.73 4.31 7.97
C ARG A 46 -6.24 4.35 8.01
N THR A 47 -6.88 4.47 6.85
CA THR A 47 -8.34 4.49 6.74
C THR A 47 -8.94 3.13 7.06
N MET A 48 -8.32 2.05 6.58
CA MET A 48 -8.76 0.67 6.85
C MET A 48 -8.48 0.22 8.29
N PHE A 49 -7.39 0.69 8.88
CA PHE A 49 -6.91 0.31 10.22
C PHE A 49 -6.60 1.55 11.07
N PRO A 50 -7.62 2.30 11.52
CA PRO A 50 -7.43 3.58 12.21
C PRO A 50 -6.68 3.47 13.54
N ASN A 51 -6.76 2.31 14.21
CA ASN A 51 -6.04 2.00 15.44
C ASN A 51 -4.80 1.12 15.19
N GLY A 52 -4.46 0.85 13.92
CA GLY A 52 -3.33 0.03 13.52
C GLY A 52 -2.00 0.79 13.61
N ARG A 53 -0.90 0.04 13.71
CA ARG A 53 0.46 0.59 13.60
C ARG A 53 0.98 0.37 12.18
N ILE A 54 1.44 1.46 11.56
CA ILE A 54 1.92 1.52 10.16
C ILE A 54 3.36 2.00 10.17
#